data_AF-A0A2W5A9T2-F1
#
_entry.id   AF-A0A2W5A9T2-F1
#
_cell.length_a   1.000
_cell.length_b   1.000
_cell.length_c   1.000
_cell.angle_alpha   90.00
_cell.angle_beta   90.00
_cell.angle_gamma   90.00
#
_symmetry.space_group_name_H-M   'P 1'
#
loop_
_entity.id
_entity.type
_entity.pdbx_description
1 polymer ?
#
loop_
_entity_poly.entity_id
_entity_poly.type
_entity_poly.pdbx_seq_one_letter_code
_entity_poly.pdbx_strand_id
1 'polypeptide(L)'
;MVLPFFLRISARTSSVEVSTCDLATEMFMDPRLRGDAGGGWDGQAARYRESGMTKRSSGGPARTAAVRRPRDTQARPPRANEWTEDKRETFLATLATTLNVTASARAAAMSPASARMLKKRDAGFAGAWEEAMIAAYEELELALIRRATKGVSKPVWHQGKRVGRERVFSESMALQLMAQHRATVMELRARRGAGAARDEADAEIRARLILRVERMQENLAGRQALAGLQRQAGAAEESGDGSQPPVV
;
A
#
# COMPACT_ATOMS: atom_id res chain seq x y z
N MET A 1 10.63 -19.85 -0.23
CA MET A 1 11.76 -19.68 -1.16
C MET A 1 11.20 -19.14 -2.47
N VAL A 2 11.19 -17.81 -2.64
CA VAL A 2 10.74 -17.15 -3.87
C VAL A 2 11.91 -16.27 -4.31
N LEU A 3 12.57 -16.66 -5.38
CA LEU A 3 13.66 -15.91 -6.01
C LEU A 3 13.08 -14.73 -6.80
N PRO A 4 13.68 -13.51 -6.74
CA PRO A 4 13.20 -12.37 -7.49
C PRO A 4 13.69 -12.41 -8.95
N PHE A 5 12.77 -12.08 -9.85
CA PHE A 5 12.86 -12.19 -11.31
C PHE A 5 13.57 -11.01 -12.01
N PHE A 6 14.33 -10.19 -11.27
CA PHE A 6 14.92 -8.95 -11.80
C PHE A 6 16.42 -9.07 -12.08
N LEU A 7 16.78 -9.71 -13.19
CA LEU A 7 18.16 -9.63 -13.69
C LEU A 7 18.24 -9.82 -15.21
N ARG A 8 17.55 -8.96 -15.97
CA ARG A 8 17.88 -8.78 -17.38
C ARG A 8 17.36 -7.47 -17.97
N ILE A 9 18.08 -6.37 -17.78
CA ILE A 9 18.27 -5.33 -18.81
C ILE A 9 19.61 -4.67 -18.51
N SER A 10 20.63 -4.99 -19.30
CA SER A 10 21.88 -4.26 -19.38
C SER A 10 21.87 -3.42 -20.65
N ALA A 11 22.31 -2.17 -20.47
CA ALA A 11 22.94 -1.29 -21.45
C ALA A 11 22.17 -0.94 -22.75
N ARG A 12 21.56 0.25 -22.73
CA ARG A 12 21.66 1.16 -23.89
C ARG A 12 21.68 2.62 -23.43
N THR A 13 22.88 3.14 -23.25
CA THR A 13 23.16 4.56 -23.09
C THR A 13 22.92 5.27 -24.42
N SER A 14 21.98 6.22 -24.46
CA SER A 14 21.92 7.24 -25.51
C SER A 14 21.67 8.59 -24.86
N SER A 15 22.69 9.44 -24.92
CA SER A 15 22.62 10.88 -24.66
C SER A 15 21.47 11.52 -25.42
N VAL A 16 20.66 12.31 -24.72
CA VAL A 16 20.02 13.51 -25.29
C VAL A 16 19.97 14.57 -24.19
N GLU A 17 20.82 15.58 -24.33
CA GLU A 17 20.71 16.87 -23.65
C GLU A 17 19.63 17.71 -24.34
N VAL A 18 18.69 18.28 -23.58
CA VAL A 18 17.87 19.45 -23.99
C VAL A 18 17.57 20.24 -22.71
N SER A 19 18.40 21.23 -22.41
CA SER A 19 18.19 22.65 -22.74
C SER A 19 17.01 23.27 -21.99
N THR A 20 17.37 23.97 -20.93
CA THR A 20 16.58 24.94 -20.16
C THR A 20 16.22 26.18 -20.99
N CYS A 21 14.93 26.48 -21.07
CA CYS A 21 14.23 27.76 -21.35
C CYS A 21 12.73 27.36 -21.42
N ASP A 22 11.73 28.03 -20.86
CA ASP A 22 11.63 29.34 -20.27
C ASP A 22 10.54 29.38 -19.20
N LEU A 23 10.73 30.34 -18.30
CA LEU A 23 9.88 30.71 -17.18
C LEU A 23 8.60 31.43 -17.60
N ALA A 24 7.61 31.29 -16.70
CA ALA A 24 6.53 32.24 -16.38
C ALA A 24 5.38 32.45 -17.38
N THR A 25 4.14 32.20 -16.92
CA THR A 25 3.13 33.26 -16.64
C THR A 25 1.78 32.65 -16.19
N GLU A 26 1.24 33.23 -15.10
CA GLU A 26 -0.13 33.20 -14.53
C GLU A 26 -0.60 31.97 -13.73
N MET A 27 -0.79 32.02 -12.40
CA MET A 27 -1.67 32.86 -11.53
C MET A 27 -3.19 32.75 -11.78
N PHE A 28 -3.85 31.97 -10.90
CA PHE A 28 -4.99 32.34 -10.04
C PHE A 28 -6.32 32.93 -10.59
N MET A 29 -7.45 32.35 -10.10
CA MET A 29 -8.89 32.77 -10.13
C MET A 29 -9.70 32.46 -11.43
N ASP A 30 -10.99 32.09 -11.45
CA ASP A 30 -12.16 32.17 -10.52
C ASP A 30 -13.26 31.13 -10.94
N PRO A 31 -14.12 30.57 -10.05
CA PRO A 31 -15.15 29.57 -10.35
C PRO A 31 -16.55 30.18 -10.58
N ARG A 32 -16.78 30.82 -11.73
CA ARG A 32 -18.10 31.39 -12.11
C ARG A 32 -18.57 31.05 -13.53
N LEU A 33 -18.53 29.78 -13.92
CA LEU A 33 -19.22 29.30 -15.14
C LEU A 33 -20.38 28.35 -14.80
N ARG A 34 -21.42 28.90 -14.14
CA ARG A 34 -22.76 28.29 -14.06
C ARG A 34 -23.81 29.31 -14.48
N GLY A 35 -24.61 28.90 -15.45
CA GLY A 35 -25.77 29.58 -16.04
C GLY A 35 -25.79 29.23 -17.52
N ASP A 36 -26.88 28.88 -18.18
CA ASP A 36 -28.28 28.68 -17.82
C ASP A 36 -28.89 27.93 -19.03
N ALA A 37 -29.78 26.96 -18.81
CA ALA A 37 -30.57 26.35 -19.89
C ALA A 37 -31.78 25.61 -19.28
N GLY A 38 -32.85 26.37 -19.03
CA GLY A 38 -34.19 25.84 -18.89
C GLY A 38 -34.72 25.28 -20.22
N GLY A 39 -35.47 24.18 -20.13
CA GLY A 39 -36.18 23.56 -21.25
C GLY A 39 -36.99 22.37 -20.75
N GLY A 40 -38.29 22.58 -20.54
CA GLY A 40 -39.21 21.67 -19.87
C GLY A 40 -39.42 20.31 -20.56
N TRP A 41 -39.57 19.28 -19.74
CA TRP A 41 -39.99 17.93 -20.10
C TRP A 41 -41.42 17.67 -19.65
N ASP A 42 -42.32 18.63 -19.89
CA ASP A 42 -43.75 18.46 -19.69
C ASP A 42 -44.44 18.30 -21.05
N GLY A 43 -45.05 17.13 -21.27
CA GLY A 43 -46.02 16.94 -22.34
C GLY A 43 -45.75 15.78 -23.30
N GLN A 44 -45.75 14.54 -22.81
CA GLN A 44 -46.01 13.37 -23.67
C GLN A 44 -46.44 12.08 -22.93
N ALA A 45 -47.20 12.19 -21.85
CA ALA A 45 -47.71 11.03 -21.10
C ALA A 45 -49.24 10.82 -21.16
N ALA A 46 -49.92 11.36 -22.18
CA ALA A 46 -51.39 11.39 -22.20
C ALA A 46 -52.05 11.08 -23.55
N ARG A 47 -51.51 10.14 -24.35
CA ARG A 47 -52.27 9.51 -25.43
C ARG A 47 -51.96 8.03 -25.49
N TYR A 48 -53.02 7.23 -25.62
CA TYR A 48 -53.11 5.76 -25.57
C TYR A 48 -53.37 5.14 -24.19
N ARG A 49 -54.57 5.39 -23.63
CA ARG A 49 -55.22 4.45 -22.70
C ARG A 49 -56.46 3.76 -23.26
N GLU A 50 -56.96 4.09 -24.45
CA GLU A 50 -58.22 3.48 -24.93
C GLU A 50 -58.10 2.90 -26.34
N SER A 51 -57.79 1.61 -26.38
CA SER A 51 -58.38 0.68 -27.34
C SER A 51 -58.19 -0.73 -26.80
N GLY A 52 -59.25 -1.31 -26.27
CA GLY A 52 -59.24 -2.70 -25.82
C GLY A 52 -59.27 -3.64 -27.01
N MET A 53 -58.62 -4.81 -26.90
CA MET A 53 -59.17 -6.04 -27.50
C MET A 53 -58.48 -7.32 -27.01
N THR A 54 -59.30 -8.14 -26.34
CA THR A 54 -59.34 -9.61 -26.34
C THR A 54 -58.13 -10.42 -25.83
N LYS A 55 -58.33 -11.03 -24.65
CA LYS A 55 -57.66 -12.27 -24.25
C LYS A 55 -57.98 -13.37 -25.27
N ARG A 56 -56.94 -13.94 -25.88
CA ARG A 56 -57.02 -15.25 -26.54
C ARG A 56 -55.90 -16.13 -25.99
N SER A 57 -56.28 -17.00 -25.07
CA SER A 57 -55.51 -18.18 -24.70
C SER A 57 -55.39 -19.09 -25.91
N SER A 58 -54.17 -19.45 -26.28
CA SER A 58 -53.87 -20.77 -26.84
C SER A 58 -52.39 -21.05 -26.58
N GLY A 59 -52.15 -22.15 -25.86
CA GLY A 59 -50.82 -22.61 -25.52
C GLY A 59 -50.05 -23.06 -26.76
N GLY A 60 -48.80 -22.62 -26.86
CA GLY A 60 -47.79 -23.25 -27.70
C GLY A 60 -46.81 -24.01 -26.79
N PRO A 61 -46.31 -25.19 -27.20
CA PRO A 61 -45.46 -26.00 -26.34
C PRO A 61 -44.18 -25.24 -26.00
N ALA A 62 -43.74 -25.38 -24.74
CA ALA A 62 -42.49 -24.84 -24.25
C ALA A 62 -41.33 -25.29 -25.14
N ARG A 63 -40.84 -24.38 -25.99
CA ARG A 63 -39.55 -24.54 -26.65
C ARG A 63 -38.52 -24.55 -25.53
N THR A 64 -37.99 -25.74 -25.24
CA THR A 64 -36.84 -25.92 -24.35
C THR A 64 -35.75 -24.94 -24.81
N ALA A 65 -35.41 -23.99 -23.94
CA ALA A 65 -34.35 -23.05 -24.19
C ALA A 65 -33.04 -23.84 -24.29
N ALA A 66 -32.62 -24.13 -25.52
CA ALA A 66 -31.30 -24.69 -25.78
C ALA A 66 -30.28 -23.78 -25.07
N VAL A 67 -29.53 -24.36 -24.12
CA VAL A 67 -28.45 -23.70 -23.40
C VAL A 67 -27.52 -23.09 -24.44
N ARG A 68 -27.60 -21.77 -24.61
CA ARG A 68 -26.67 -21.04 -25.46
C ARG A 68 -25.31 -21.16 -24.81
N ARG A 69 -24.42 -21.96 -25.40
CA ARG A 69 -23.01 -21.97 -25.01
C ARG A 69 -22.51 -20.52 -25.03
N PRO A 70 -21.79 -20.05 -23.99
CA PRO A 70 -21.20 -18.71 -24.04
C PRO A 70 -20.35 -18.66 -25.30
N ARG A 71 -20.65 -17.70 -26.19
CA ARG A 71 -19.77 -17.42 -27.33
C ARG A 71 -18.44 -17.02 -26.73
N ASP A 72 -17.39 -17.75 -27.06
CA ASP A 72 -16.02 -17.35 -26.76
C ASP A 72 -15.86 -15.92 -27.28
N THR A 73 -15.87 -14.96 -26.36
CA THR A 73 -15.66 -13.56 -26.68
C THR A 73 -14.19 -13.45 -27.08
N GLN A 74 -13.93 -13.58 -28.37
CA GLN A 74 -12.59 -13.41 -28.92
C GLN A 74 -12.06 -12.06 -28.45
N ALA A 75 -10.99 -12.10 -27.67
CA ALA A 75 -10.35 -10.90 -27.15
C ALA A 75 -9.88 -10.06 -28.33
N ARG A 76 -10.43 -8.85 -28.47
CA ARG A 76 -10.00 -7.89 -29.48
C ARG A 76 -8.53 -7.52 -29.20
N PRO A 77 -7.66 -7.41 -30.22
CA PRO A 77 -6.30 -6.94 -30.00
C PRO A 77 -6.31 -5.56 -29.32
N PRO A 78 -5.44 -5.33 -28.32
CA PRO A 78 -5.39 -4.09 -27.59
C PRO A 78 -5.08 -2.93 -28.53
N ARG A 79 -5.71 -1.77 -28.30
CA ARG A 79 -5.45 -0.59 -29.12
C ARG A 79 -4.02 -0.08 -28.85
N ALA A 80 -3.41 0.56 -29.84
CA ALA A 80 -2.07 1.14 -29.68
C ALA A 80 -1.96 2.12 -28.49
N ASN A 81 -3.06 2.77 -28.10
CA ASN A 81 -3.13 3.71 -26.97
C ASN A 81 -3.68 3.06 -25.68
N GLU A 82 -3.77 1.75 -25.63
CA GLU A 82 -4.25 1.01 -24.47
C GLU A 82 -3.09 0.63 -23.56
N TRP A 83 -3.34 0.68 -22.25
CA TRP A 83 -2.40 0.25 -21.23
C TRP A 83 -2.49 -1.27 -21.08
N THR A 84 -1.59 -1.97 -21.76
CA THR A 84 -1.34 -3.39 -21.53
C THR A 84 -0.37 -3.58 -20.36
N GLU A 85 -0.33 -4.78 -19.78
CA GLU A 85 0.55 -5.07 -18.65
C GLU A 85 2.03 -4.84 -19.02
N ASP A 86 2.47 -5.30 -20.20
CA ASP A 86 3.84 -5.07 -20.70
C ASP A 86 4.25 -3.59 -20.75
N LYS A 87 3.31 -2.71 -21.11
CA LYS A 87 3.57 -1.26 -21.14
C LYS A 87 3.65 -0.67 -19.73
N ARG A 88 2.86 -1.19 -18.79
CA ARG A 88 2.92 -0.78 -17.38
C ARG A 88 4.25 -1.20 -16.79
N GLU A 89 4.68 -2.43 -17.02
CA GLU A 89 5.97 -2.93 -16.59
C GLU A 89 7.12 -2.12 -17.20
N THR A 90 7.11 -1.88 -18.52
CA THR A 90 8.12 -1.06 -19.20
C THR A 90 8.18 0.36 -18.64
N PHE A 91 7.02 0.97 -18.37
CA PHE A 91 6.92 2.29 -17.77
C PHE A 91 7.55 2.31 -16.37
N LEU A 92 7.16 1.36 -15.51
CA LEU A 92 7.62 1.27 -14.12
C LEU A 92 9.11 0.96 -14.03
N ALA A 93 9.61 0.03 -14.84
CA ALA A 93 11.03 -0.31 -14.91
C ALA A 93 11.89 0.89 -15.35
N THR A 94 11.42 1.64 -16.35
CA THR A 94 12.13 2.86 -16.82
C THR A 94 12.07 3.96 -15.76
N LEU A 95 10.96 4.09 -15.04
CA LEU A 95 10.81 5.06 -13.96
C LEU A 95 11.74 4.74 -12.78
N ALA A 96 11.84 3.45 -12.42
CA ALA A 96 12.72 2.96 -11.37
C ALA A 96 14.21 3.23 -11.64
N THR A 97 14.59 3.46 -12.89
CA THR A 97 15.99 3.73 -13.28
C THR A 97 16.26 5.22 -13.51
N THR A 98 15.29 5.96 -14.07
CA THR A 98 15.54 7.31 -14.59
C THR A 98 14.88 8.44 -13.81
N LEU A 99 13.90 8.14 -12.93
CA LEU A 99 13.04 9.13 -12.26
C LEU A 99 12.31 10.10 -13.20
N ASN A 100 12.30 9.82 -14.52
CA ASN A 100 11.76 10.74 -15.51
C ASN A 100 10.49 10.19 -16.15
N VAL A 101 9.35 10.73 -15.75
CA VAL A 101 8.02 10.34 -16.23
C VAL A 101 7.87 10.47 -17.75
N THR A 102 8.47 11.49 -18.36
CA THR A 102 8.38 11.71 -19.81
C THR A 102 9.19 10.67 -20.56
N ALA A 103 10.39 10.35 -20.08
CA ALA A 103 11.23 9.29 -20.66
C ALA A 103 10.57 7.91 -20.50
N SER A 104 10.02 7.61 -19.32
CA SER A 104 9.30 6.35 -19.05
C SER A 104 8.05 6.20 -19.91
N ALA A 105 7.26 7.27 -20.07
CA ALA A 105 6.08 7.23 -20.93
C ALA A 105 6.47 6.97 -22.39
N ARG A 106 7.55 7.61 -22.87
CA ARG A 106 8.07 7.37 -24.22
C ARG A 106 8.54 5.94 -24.41
N ALA A 107 9.23 5.36 -23.42
CA ALA A 107 9.67 3.97 -23.44
C ALA A 107 8.49 2.98 -23.53
N ALA A 108 7.39 3.28 -22.84
CA ALA A 108 6.15 2.50 -22.91
C ALA A 108 5.26 2.81 -24.13
N ALA A 109 5.71 3.69 -25.04
CA ALA A 109 4.92 4.20 -26.18
C ALA A 109 3.58 4.85 -25.76
N MET A 110 3.56 5.53 -24.62
CA MET A 110 2.39 6.21 -24.05
C MET A 110 2.66 7.69 -23.81
N SER A 111 1.59 8.48 -23.64
CA SER A 111 1.74 9.90 -23.29
C SER A 111 1.92 10.08 -21.77
N PRO A 112 2.71 11.06 -21.30
CA PRO A 112 2.86 11.33 -19.86
C PRO A 112 1.52 11.65 -19.18
N ALA A 113 0.62 12.34 -19.90
CA ALA A 113 -0.72 12.65 -19.44
C ALA A 113 -1.55 11.36 -19.20
N SER A 114 -1.47 10.39 -20.11
CA SER A 114 -2.17 9.10 -19.97
C SER A 114 -1.67 8.31 -18.77
N ALA A 115 -0.36 8.35 -18.47
CA ALA A 115 0.23 7.68 -17.32
C ALA A 115 -0.26 8.29 -16.00
N ARG A 116 -0.30 9.62 -15.91
CA ARG A 116 -0.86 10.34 -14.75
C ARG A 116 -2.35 10.06 -14.57
N MET A 117 -3.11 9.99 -15.66
CA MET A 117 -4.53 9.63 -15.61
C MET A 117 -4.75 8.19 -15.15
N LEU A 118 -3.89 7.25 -15.58
CA LEU A 118 -3.92 5.88 -15.11
C LEU A 118 -3.63 5.81 -13.61
N LYS A 119 -2.61 6.53 -13.11
CA LYS A 119 -2.30 6.64 -11.68
C LYS A 119 -3.51 7.07 -10.84
N LYS A 120 -4.34 7.99 -11.34
CA LYS A 120 -5.55 8.44 -10.62
C LYS A 120 -6.68 7.42 -10.62
N ARG A 121 -6.73 6.51 -11.61
CA ARG A 121 -7.82 5.55 -11.82
C ARG A 121 -7.54 4.20 -11.19
N ASP A 122 -6.28 3.80 -11.13
CA ASP A 122 -5.84 2.49 -10.66
C ASP A 122 -4.89 2.63 -9.47
N ALA A 123 -5.38 2.21 -8.30
CA ALA A 123 -4.62 2.24 -7.05
C ALA A 123 -3.44 1.27 -7.05
N GLY A 124 -3.54 0.12 -7.72
CA GLY A 124 -2.43 -0.84 -7.83
C GLY A 124 -1.29 -0.26 -8.67
N PHE A 125 -1.62 0.41 -9.77
CA PHE A 125 -0.61 1.15 -10.55
C PHE A 125 -0.02 2.33 -9.78
N ALA A 126 -0.82 3.02 -8.96
CA ALA A 126 -0.32 4.10 -8.11
C ALA A 126 0.67 3.60 -7.05
N GLY A 127 0.39 2.46 -6.41
CA GLY A 127 1.31 1.81 -5.48
C GLY A 127 2.60 1.38 -6.16
N ALA A 128 2.50 0.67 -7.28
CA ALA A 128 3.68 0.24 -8.05
C ALA A 128 4.51 1.43 -8.57
N TRP A 129 3.87 2.55 -8.92
CA TRP A 129 4.56 3.79 -9.26
C TRP A 129 5.35 4.33 -8.07
N GLU A 130 4.75 4.36 -6.89
CA GLU A 130 5.40 4.85 -5.68
C GLU A 130 6.58 3.97 -5.27
N GLU A 131 6.42 2.64 -5.32
CA GLU A 131 7.52 1.69 -5.14
C GLU A 131 8.67 1.91 -6.13
N ALA A 132 8.34 2.11 -7.42
CA ALA A 132 9.35 2.42 -8.43
C ALA A 132 10.08 3.74 -8.14
N MET A 133 9.38 4.77 -7.65
CA MET A 133 10.00 6.04 -7.26
C MET A 133 10.92 5.86 -6.04
N ILE A 134 10.50 5.09 -5.04
CA ILE A 134 11.31 4.79 -3.85
C ILE A 134 12.61 4.10 -4.26
N ALA A 135 12.53 3.01 -5.04
CA ALA A 135 13.70 2.28 -5.52
C ALA A 135 14.67 3.18 -6.31
N ALA A 136 14.13 4.07 -7.13
CA ALA A 136 14.95 5.00 -7.91
C ALA A 136 15.64 6.07 -7.04
N TYR A 137 14.97 6.55 -5.99
CA TYR A 137 15.56 7.47 -5.03
C TYR A 137 16.65 6.81 -4.18
N GLU A 138 16.48 5.54 -3.79
CA GLU A 138 17.52 4.77 -3.09
C GLU A 138 18.79 4.67 -3.95
N GLU A 139 18.64 4.40 -5.25
CA GLU A 139 19.80 4.28 -6.14
C GLU A 139 20.46 5.64 -6.42
N LEU A 140 19.66 6.71 -6.50
CA LEU A 140 20.15 8.09 -6.58
C LEU A 140 20.93 8.47 -5.32
N GLU A 141 20.40 8.16 -4.14
CA GLU A 141 21.05 8.43 -2.85
C GLU A 141 22.40 7.72 -2.79
N LEU A 142 22.45 6.44 -3.14
CA LEU A 142 23.70 5.68 -3.19
C LEU A 142 24.69 6.28 -4.20
N ALA A 143 24.22 6.74 -5.37
CA ALA A 143 25.06 7.43 -6.33
C ALA A 143 25.64 8.74 -5.78
N LEU A 144 24.85 9.53 -5.04
CA LEU A 144 25.30 10.75 -4.39
C LEU A 144 26.30 10.46 -3.27
N ILE A 145 26.08 9.44 -2.44
CA ILE A 145 27.04 9.02 -1.41
C ILE A 145 28.36 8.58 -2.06
N ARG A 146 28.31 7.78 -3.13
CA ARG A 146 29.51 7.40 -3.91
C ARG A 146 30.25 8.62 -4.44
N ARG A 147 29.50 9.61 -4.94
CA ARG A 147 30.06 10.87 -5.45
C ARG A 147 30.68 11.73 -4.35
N ALA A 148 30.05 11.81 -3.18
CA ALA A 148 30.54 12.57 -2.04
C ALA A 148 31.82 11.94 -1.47
N THR A 149 31.85 10.61 -1.36
CA THR A 149 32.97 9.85 -0.77
C THR A 149 34.15 9.66 -1.71
N LYS A 150 33.90 9.37 -2.99
CA LYS A 150 34.96 9.09 -3.98
C LYS A 150 35.32 10.31 -4.83
N GLY A 151 34.56 11.39 -4.78
CA GLY A 151 34.73 12.55 -5.65
C GLY A 151 34.47 12.25 -7.13
N VAL A 152 34.41 13.31 -7.95
CA VAL A 152 34.28 13.20 -9.41
C VAL A 152 35.57 13.61 -10.09
N SER A 153 36.04 12.80 -11.04
CA SER A 153 37.16 13.16 -11.89
C SER A 153 36.72 14.18 -12.93
N LYS A 154 37.17 15.42 -12.80
CA LYS A 154 36.99 16.48 -13.79
C LYS A 154 38.27 16.63 -14.63
N PRO A 155 38.17 16.78 -15.96
CA PRO A 155 39.34 17.09 -16.78
C PRO A 155 39.80 18.53 -16.51
N VAL A 156 41.10 18.71 -16.29
CA VAL A 156 41.72 20.04 -16.17
C VAL A 156 42.26 20.46 -17.52
N TRP A 157 41.79 21.61 -17.99
CA TRP A 157 42.18 22.21 -19.26
C TRP A 157 43.06 23.42 -19.00
N HIS A 158 44.16 23.53 -19.75
CA HIS A 158 45.02 24.70 -19.74
C HIS A 158 45.39 25.02 -21.18
N GLN A 159 45.13 26.26 -21.61
CA GLN A 159 45.38 26.74 -22.98
C GLN A 159 44.78 25.81 -24.07
N GLY A 160 43.55 25.33 -23.87
CA GLY A 160 42.85 24.46 -24.82
C GLY A 160 43.37 23.01 -24.89
N LYS A 161 44.43 22.66 -24.14
CA LYS A 161 44.94 21.29 -24.04
C LYS A 161 44.52 20.66 -22.71
N ARG A 162 44.11 19.40 -22.74
CA ARG A 162 43.78 18.63 -21.52
C ARG A 162 45.09 18.24 -20.83
N VAL A 163 45.39 18.88 -19.71
CA VAL A 163 46.66 18.71 -18.98
C VAL A 163 46.56 17.60 -17.94
N GLY A 164 45.35 17.29 -17.44
CA GLY A 164 45.20 16.23 -16.46
C GLY A 164 43.76 15.96 -16.03
N ARG A 165 43.63 15.28 -14.90
CA ARG A 165 42.36 15.00 -14.22
C ARG A 165 42.50 15.39 -12.75
N GLU A 166 41.55 16.16 -12.25
CA GLU A 166 41.44 16.52 -10.84
C GLU A 166 40.21 15.83 -10.24
N ARG A 167 40.35 15.33 -9.02
CA ARG A 167 39.24 14.71 -8.29
C ARG A 167 38.60 15.75 -7.38
N VAL A 168 37.40 16.18 -7.74
CA VAL A 168 36.65 17.20 -7.00
C VAL A 168 35.64 16.53 -6.08
N PHE A 169 35.74 16.83 -4.79
CA PHE A 169 34.77 16.44 -3.77
C PHE A 169 33.76 17.57 -3.57
N SER A 170 32.50 17.22 -3.38
CA SER A 170 31.46 18.21 -3.05
C SER A 170 31.19 18.13 -1.56
N GLU A 171 31.82 19.02 -0.80
CA GLU A 171 31.67 19.11 0.66
C GLU A 171 30.24 19.48 1.05
N SER A 172 29.60 20.38 0.30
CA SER A 172 28.19 20.75 0.51
C SER A 172 27.25 19.55 0.43
N MET A 173 27.45 18.67 -0.55
CA MET A 173 26.67 17.44 -0.71
C MET A 173 26.94 16.45 0.44
N ALA A 174 28.19 16.32 0.88
CA ALA A 174 28.52 15.47 2.03
C ALA A 174 27.85 15.97 3.32
N LEU A 175 27.91 17.28 3.59
CA LEU A 175 27.28 17.90 4.75
C LEU A 175 25.75 17.74 4.73
N GLN A 176 25.11 17.92 3.57
CA GLN A 176 23.67 17.72 3.42
C GLN A 176 23.26 16.26 3.69
N LEU A 177 24.00 15.29 3.13
CA LEU A 177 23.75 13.86 3.38
C LEU A 177 23.94 13.51 4.87
N MET A 178 24.96 14.06 5.53
CA MET A 178 25.17 13.86 6.97
C MET A 178 24.03 14.44 7.81
N ALA A 179 23.52 15.63 7.45
CA ALA A 179 22.41 16.26 8.15
C ALA A 179 21.12 15.42 8.07
N GLN A 180 20.78 14.93 6.87
CA GLN A 180 19.63 14.05 6.66
C GLN A 180 19.78 12.74 7.44
N HIS A 181 20.94 12.09 7.33
CA HIS A 181 21.21 10.85 8.05
C HIS A 181 21.13 11.03 9.57
N ARG A 182 21.63 12.16 10.12
CA ARG A 182 21.53 12.46 11.55
C ARG A 182 20.08 12.53 12.01
N ALA A 183 19.19 13.16 11.24
CA ALA A 183 17.76 13.22 11.55
C ALA A 183 17.14 11.82 11.59
N THR A 184 17.40 10.98 10.58
CA THR A 184 16.93 9.60 10.53
C THR A 184 17.46 8.75 11.69
N VAL A 185 18.74 8.90 12.04
CA VAL A 185 19.35 8.18 13.17
C VAL A 185 18.75 8.61 14.50
N MET A 186 18.48 9.90 14.69
CA MET A 186 17.82 10.41 15.90
C MET A 186 16.42 9.82 16.04
N GLU A 187 15.65 9.78 14.97
CA GLU A 187 14.33 9.17 14.96
C GLU A 187 14.38 7.66 15.26
N LEU A 188 15.29 6.92 14.61
CA LEU A 188 15.50 5.49 14.88
C LEU A 188 15.88 5.23 16.33
N ARG A 189 16.77 6.05 16.90
CA ARG A 189 17.17 5.94 18.31
C ARG A 189 16.01 6.25 19.24
N ALA A 190 15.21 7.28 18.94
CA ALA A 190 14.02 7.60 19.72
C ALA A 190 12.99 6.47 19.68
N ARG A 191 12.72 5.92 18.49
CA ARG A 191 11.81 4.76 18.32
C ARG A 191 12.31 3.53 19.09
N ARG A 192 13.62 3.23 19.02
CA ARG A 192 14.23 2.13 19.78
C ARG A 192 14.18 2.35 21.29
N GLY A 193 14.43 3.58 21.74
CA GLY A 193 14.30 3.95 23.15
C GLY A 193 12.87 3.85 23.67
N ALA A 194 11.89 4.28 22.86
CA ALA A 194 10.48 4.14 23.17
C ALA A 194 10.02 2.67 23.20
N GLY A 195 10.54 1.84 22.28
CA GLY A 195 10.33 0.39 22.29
C GLY A 195 10.85 -0.25 23.58
N ALA A 196 12.11 0.02 23.94
CA ALA A 196 12.69 -0.47 25.19
C ALA A 196 11.89 -0.02 26.43
N ALA A 197 11.44 1.24 26.47
CA ALA A 197 10.60 1.74 27.57
C ALA A 197 9.23 1.04 27.63
N ARG A 198 8.62 0.74 26.47
CA ARG A 198 7.36 -0.01 26.39
C ARG A 198 7.54 -1.46 26.83
N ASP A 199 8.62 -2.11 26.39
CA ASP A 199 8.91 -3.51 26.75
C ASP A 199 9.15 -3.66 28.27
N GLU A 200 9.81 -2.68 28.89
CA GLU A 200 10.00 -2.61 30.35
C GLU A 200 8.67 -2.43 31.08
N ALA A 201 7.82 -1.49 30.65
CA ALA A 201 6.50 -1.29 31.24
C ALA A 201 5.61 -2.53 31.10
N ASP A 202 5.63 -3.17 29.93
CA ASP A 202 4.88 -4.41 29.68
C ASP A 202 5.43 -5.56 30.54
N ALA A 203 6.74 -5.61 30.81
CA ALA A 203 7.34 -6.58 31.72
C ALA A 203 6.90 -6.38 33.17
N GLU A 204 6.86 -5.14 33.65
CA GLU A 204 6.35 -4.80 34.99
C GLU A 204 4.87 -5.18 35.13
N ILE A 205 4.05 -4.85 34.13
CA ILE A 205 2.62 -5.22 34.09
C ILE A 205 2.46 -6.74 34.13
N ARG A 206 3.24 -7.49 33.33
CA ARG A 206 3.23 -8.96 33.35
C ARG A 206 3.62 -9.52 34.72
N ALA A 207 4.68 -9.01 35.34
CA ALA A 207 5.11 -9.45 36.67
C ALA A 207 4.02 -9.23 37.73
N ARG A 208 3.36 -8.07 37.69
CA ARG A 208 2.26 -7.74 38.60
C ARG A 208 1.04 -8.64 38.39
N LEU A 209 0.73 -8.98 37.14
CA LEU A 209 -0.32 -9.92 36.78
C LEU A 209 -0.02 -11.34 37.29
N ILE A 210 1.22 -11.80 37.15
CA ILE A 210 1.65 -13.11 37.64
C ILE A 210 1.42 -13.21 39.16
N LEU A 211 1.96 -12.26 39.92
CA LEU A 211 1.78 -12.21 41.38
C LEU A 211 0.29 -12.15 41.78
N ARG A 212 -0.53 -11.48 40.99
CA ARG A 212 -1.98 -11.38 41.22
C ARG A 212 -2.68 -12.71 40.98
N VAL A 213 -2.31 -13.42 39.91
CA VAL A 213 -2.87 -14.74 39.58
C VAL A 213 -2.50 -15.76 40.63
N GLU A 214 -1.23 -15.81 41.05
CA GLU A 214 -0.76 -16.71 42.12
C GLU A 214 -1.57 -16.50 43.40
N ARG A 215 -1.72 -15.24 43.84
CA ARG A 215 -2.54 -14.91 45.01
C ARG A 215 -4.01 -15.35 44.86
N MET A 216 -4.58 -15.25 43.67
CA MET A 216 -5.95 -15.73 43.44
C MET A 216 -6.04 -17.25 43.55
N GLN A 217 -5.05 -17.98 43.02
CA GLN A 217 -4.99 -19.43 43.09
C GLN A 217 -4.87 -19.92 44.55
N GLU A 218 -4.03 -19.29 45.36
CA GLU A 218 -3.90 -19.61 46.79
C GLU A 218 -5.22 -19.42 47.56
N ASN A 219 -5.90 -18.30 47.32
CA ASN A 219 -7.20 -18.04 47.96
C ASN A 219 -8.28 -19.05 47.56
N LEU A 220 -8.27 -19.47 46.29
CA LEU A 220 -9.20 -20.48 45.79
C LEU A 220 -8.91 -21.85 46.41
N ALA A 221 -7.63 -22.25 46.47
CA ALA A 221 -7.21 -23.49 47.12
C ALA A 221 -7.57 -23.51 48.61
N GLY A 222 -7.34 -22.40 49.33
CA GLY A 222 -7.74 -22.25 50.73
C GLY A 222 -9.25 -22.39 50.94
N ARG A 223 -10.06 -21.79 50.06
CA ARG A 223 -11.54 -21.94 50.10
C ARG A 223 -11.97 -23.37 49.85
N GLN A 224 -11.35 -24.06 48.91
CA GLN A 224 -11.66 -25.46 48.61
C GLN A 224 -11.28 -26.39 49.78
N ALA A 225 -10.15 -26.14 50.44
CA ALA A 225 -9.73 -26.90 51.62
C ALA A 225 -10.71 -26.74 52.79
N LEU A 226 -11.13 -25.50 53.09
CA LEU A 226 -12.14 -25.23 54.12
C LEU A 226 -13.47 -25.93 53.82
N ALA A 227 -13.94 -25.89 52.57
CA ALA A 227 -15.16 -26.59 52.15
C ALA A 227 -15.02 -28.12 52.20
N GLY A 228 -13.82 -28.66 51.99
CA GLY A 228 -13.52 -30.08 52.18
C GLY A 228 -13.63 -30.51 53.66
N LEU A 229 -13.02 -29.74 54.56
CA LEU A 229 -13.07 -29.98 56.00
C LEU A 229 -14.50 -29.92 56.56
N GLN A 230 -15.30 -28.95 56.12
CA GLN A 230 -16.71 -28.84 56.51
C GLN A 230 -17.55 -30.06 56.10
N ARG A 231 -17.30 -30.62 54.91
CA ARG A 231 -17.97 -31.86 54.47
C ARG A 231 -17.59 -33.07 55.31
N GLN A 232 -16.33 -33.18 55.72
CA GLN A 232 -15.88 -34.25 56.61
C GLN A 232 -16.46 -34.12 58.03
N ALA A 233 -16.55 -32.89 58.55
CA ALA A 233 -17.19 -32.62 59.84
C ALA A 233 -18.69 -32.97 59.82
N GLY A 234 -19.41 -32.60 58.75
CA GLY A 234 -20.82 -32.97 58.59
C GLY A 234 -21.04 -34.49 58.44
N ALA A 235 -20.14 -35.20 57.75
CA ALA A 235 -20.21 -36.66 57.63
C ALA A 235 -19.91 -37.40 58.96
N ALA A 236 -19.08 -36.81 59.84
CA ALA A 236 -18.81 -37.36 61.16
C ALA A 236 -20.03 -37.20 62.10
N GLU A 237 -20.77 -36.09 61.99
CA GLU A 237 -22.00 -35.86 62.77
C GLU A 237 -23.16 -36.78 62.33
N GLU A 238 -23.31 -37.12 61.05
CA GLU A 238 -24.31 -38.10 60.58
C GLU A 238 -24.00 -39.55 61.01
N SER A 239 -22.74 -39.88 61.33
CA SER A 239 -22.35 -41.22 61.78
C SER A 239 -22.46 -41.45 63.30
N GLY A 240 -22.83 -40.42 64.06
CA GLY A 240 -22.76 -40.39 65.53
C GLY A 240 -24.09 -40.49 66.29
N ASP A 241 -25.24 -40.59 65.62
CA ASP A 241 -26.55 -40.64 66.30
C ASP A 241 -27.34 -41.91 65.95
N GLY A 242 -27.70 -42.67 66.98
CA GLY A 242 -28.88 -43.54 66.93
C GLY A 242 -28.71 -45.06 67.05
N SER A 243 -27.72 -45.56 67.78
CA SER A 243 -27.82 -46.89 68.40
C SER A 243 -28.99 -46.88 69.41
N GLN A 244 -30.17 -47.25 68.95
CA GLN A 244 -31.41 -47.28 69.73
C GLN A 244 -31.32 -48.42 70.77
N PRO A 245 -31.36 -48.16 72.09
CA PRO A 245 -31.40 -49.24 73.08
C PRO A 245 -32.77 -49.95 73.04
N PRO A 246 -32.82 -51.26 73.30
CA PRO A 246 -34.04 -52.05 73.13
C PRO A 246 -35.12 -51.63 74.14
N VAL A 247 -36.33 -51.40 73.62
CA VAL A 247 -37.53 -51.17 74.41
C VAL A 247 -37.98 -52.52 74.99
N VAL A 248 -37.97 -52.64 76.32
CA VAL A 248 -38.61 -53.72 77.09
C VAL A 248 -39.53 -53.07 78.12
#